data_AF-A0A9W8XWV0-F1
#
_entry.id   AF-A0A9W8XWV0-F1
#
_cell.length_a   1.000
_cell.length_b   1.000
_cell.length_c   1.000
_cell.angle_alpha   90.00
_cell.angle_beta   90.00
_cell.angle_gamma   90.00
#
_symmetry.space_group_name_H-M   'P 1'
#
loop_
_entity.id
_entity.type
_entity.pdbx_description
1 polymer ?
#
loop_
_entity_poly.entity_id
_entity_poly.type
_entity_poly.pdbx_seq_one_letter_code
_entity_poly.pdbx_strand_id
1 'polypeptide(L)'
;MSELDDRYVYRGVWLDQTGGSTMGRTITVDTNTSVIIVALLAIMSTIGATHLWSLLLFSFHQQRASGGSKDALFQQQQALLRTMPAPGNFVTEMIKLWWSWRRKGRVLLRCLLPALFSLLFAASTLTASVFSSAIVSSSDIQVLVDSPFCGFRNATRYLNEHGSFENDYVSTYESIGETYALDCYIKSDTSRSRCNNIFVKPRIPVTIEEAECPFSAKICATKNFSAIVMDSGLLDMNEHFGFNLGVNDGVKFRRRTTCSVLPPDGYLTIINSSDLSREDKLLYLSQPRYDFSEEQFEATLYGGFVSGNGTKWFNATSKLDQATEIRSLLYTNSTRNYRADGWMKLGSDPFPCTDDDYCWTPVPEISQKESDLVLMVVTIGQIRYQQPVEDPLFAAHTVYNFTTGKNTSFKREQKLTIATVSDDQWKIEAISQDSKVWAVLQILLADYAIGAQATEPHAYEYVDKPATAAEQSLCHAMRMKKSGGFA
;
A
#
# COMPACT_ATOMS: atom_id res chain seq x y z
N MET A 1 9.28 0.43 -6.60
CA MET A 1 9.64 -0.58 -5.58
C MET A 1 9.56 -1.96 -6.21
N SER A 2 10.49 -2.86 -5.87
CA SER A 2 10.52 -4.24 -6.36
C SER A 2 10.02 -5.22 -5.29
N GLU A 3 9.84 -6.47 -5.68
CA GLU A 3 9.68 -7.58 -4.75
C GLU A 3 10.83 -7.64 -3.73
N LEU A 4 10.54 -8.15 -2.52
CA LEU A 4 11.52 -8.32 -1.45
C LEU A 4 12.67 -9.24 -1.88
N ASP A 5 13.90 -8.83 -1.61
CA ASP A 5 15.11 -9.62 -1.87
C ASP A 5 15.17 -10.86 -0.96
N ASP A 6 15.56 -12.00 -1.51
CA ASP A 6 15.61 -13.31 -0.83
C ASP A 6 16.49 -13.32 0.43
N ARG A 7 17.47 -12.40 0.50
CA ARG A 7 18.34 -12.24 1.67
C ARG A 7 17.66 -11.58 2.86
N TYR A 8 16.55 -10.89 2.64
CA TYR A 8 15.78 -10.21 3.69
C TYR A 8 14.49 -10.95 4.06
N VAL A 9 14.39 -12.22 3.66
CA VAL A 9 13.27 -13.09 4.01
C VAL A 9 13.62 -13.84 5.29
N TYR A 10 12.79 -13.69 6.33
CA TYR A 10 12.90 -14.48 7.54
C TYR A 10 12.74 -15.97 7.24
N ARG A 11 13.69 -16.79 7.72
CA ARG A 11 13.64 -18.25 7.61
C ARG A 11 13.53 -18.85 8.99
N GLY A 12 12.43 -19.52 9.25
CA GLY A 12 12.14 -20.05 10.58
C GLY A 12 10.67 -20.11 10.89
N VAL A 13 10.38 -20.45 12.14
CA VAL A 13 9.01 -20.56 12.64
C VAL A 13 8.55 -19.20 13.13
N TRP A 14 7.38 -18.77 12.69
CA TRP A 14 6.72 -17.55 13.13
C TRP A 14 5.22 -17.77 13.24
N LEU A 15 4.53 -16.82 13.87
CA LEU A 15 3.08 -16.86 14.04
C LEU A 15 2.45 -15.83 13.11
N ASP A 16 1.76 -16.27 12.07
CA ASP A 16 0.87 -15.42 11.28
C ASP A 16 -0.40 -15.14 12.09
N GLN A 17 -0.52 -13.90 12.54
CA GLN A 17 -1.63 -13.47 13.39
C GLN A 17 -2.99 -13.62 12.68
N THR A 18 -3.02 -13.65 11.35
CA THR A 18 -4.27 -13.83 10.58
C THR A 18 -4.88 -15.23 10.75
N GLY A 19 -4.03 -16.25 10.94
CA GLY A 19 -4.46 -17.63 11.21
C GLY A 19 -4.72 -17.92 12.69
N GLY A 20 -4.48 -16.95 13.58
CA GLY A 20 -4.58 -17.11 15.02
C GLY A 20 -3.53 -18.07 15.60
N SER A 21 -3.61 -18.32 16.92
CA SER A 21 -2.57 -19.05 17.67
C SER A 21 -2.32 -20.49 17.24
N THR A 22 -3.30 -21.14 16.61
CA THR A 22 -3.23 -22.56 16.23
C THR A 22 -2.91 -22.74 14.76
N MET A 23 -3.74 -22.19 13.86
CA MET A 23 -3.59 -22.35 12.40
C MET A 23 -2.59 -21.36 11.79
N GLY A 24 -2.22 -20.30 12.51
CA GLY A 24 -1.22 -19.33 12.05
C GLY A 24 0.23 -19.73 12.30
N ARG A 25 0.51 -20.92 12.87
CA ARG A 25 1.88 -21.36 13.10
C ARG A 25 2.54 -21.73 11.77
N THR A 26 3.33 -20.81 11.24
CA THR A 26 3.94 -20.90 9.91
C THR A 26 5.44 -21.15 10.04
N ILE A 27 5.99 -21.92 9.12
CA ILE A 27 7.45 -22.04 8.94
C ILE A 27 7.77 -21.61 7.52
N THR A 28 8.70 -20.67 7.37
CA THR A 28 9.18 -20.23 6.06
C THR A 28 10.52 -20.87 5.78
N VAL A 29 10.61 -21.60 4.66
CA VAL A 29 11.83 -22.27 4.20
C VAL A 29 12.06 -22.02 2.72
N ASP A 30 13.28 -22.30 2.24
CA ASP A 30 13.55 -22.29 0.81
C ASP A 30 12.84 -23.46 0.09
N THR A 31 12.65 -23.32 -1.21
CA THR A 31 11.95 -24.32 -2.03
C THR A 31 12.59 -25.71 -2.02
N ASN A 32 13.92 -25.83 -1.88
CA ASN A 32 14.57 -27.15 -1.86
C ASN A 32 14.28 -27.85 -0.53
N THR A 33 14.39 -27.11 0.57
CA THR A 33 14.07 -27.61 1.91
C THR A 33 12.58 -27.95 2.03
N SER A 34 11.68 -27.19 1.42
CA SER A 34 10.24 -27.47 1.47
C SER A 34 9.88 -28.81 0.81
N VAL A 35 10.50 -29.14 -0.33
CA VAL A 35 10.31 -30.44 -1.00
C VAL A 35 10.72 -31.60 -0.09
N ILE A 36 11.84 -31.43 0.65
CA ILE A 36 12.30 -32.44 1.62
C ILE A 36 11.29 -32.59 2.77
N ILE A 37 10.79 -31.47 3.32
CA ILE A 37 9.79 -31.49 4.40
C ILE A 37 8.49 -32.17 3.96
N VAL A 38 7.98 -31.85 2.76
CA VAL A 38 6.77 -32.48 2.21
C VAL A 38 6.97 -33.98 2.02
N ALA A 39 8.13 -34.39 1.49
CA ALA A 39 8.46 -35.81 1.33
C ALA A 39 8.51 -36.54 2.68
N LEU A 40 9.14 -35.94 3.70
CA LEU A 40 9.19 -36.51 5.05
C LEU A 40 7.80 -36.59 5.68
N LEU A 41 6.97 -35.56 5.56
CA LEU A 41 5.59 -35.55 6.04
C LEU A 41 4.75 -36.65 5.38
N ALA A 42 4.89 -36.85 4.07
CA ALA A 42 4.20 -37.92 3.36
C ALA A 42 4.63 -39.32 3.85
N ILE A 43 5.93 -39.53 4.10
CA ILE A 43 6.46 -40.78 4.65
C ILE A 43 5.92 -41.01 6.08
N MET A 44 6.02 -40.01 6.95
CA MET A 44 5.53 -40.10 8.33
C MET A 44 4.03 -40.35 8.40
N SER A 45 3.24 -39.68 7.55
CA SER A 45 1.80 -39.90 7.43
C SER A 45 1.50 -41.34 6.99
N THR A 46 2.25 -41.87 6.03
CA THR A 46 2.10 -43.26 5.55
C THR A 46 2.44 -44.29 6.64
N ILE A 47 3.53 -44.07 7.39
CA ILE A 47 3.90 -44.93 8.52
C ILE A 47 2.82 -44.88 9.61
N GLY A 48 2.36 -43.68 9.98
CA GLY A 48 1.29 -43.48 10.97
C GLY A 48 -0.02 -44.15 10.56
N ALA A 49 -0.44 -43.98 9.31
CA ALA A 49 -1.61 -44.63 8.73
C ALA A 49 -1.51 -46.17 8.76
N THR A 50 -0.33 -46.72 8.46
CA THR A 50 -0.09 -48.17 8.49
C THR A 50 -0.24 -48.72 9.90
N HIS A 51 0.35 -48.07 10.90
CA HIS A 51 0.22 -48.49 12.30
C HIS A 51 -1.19 -48.30 12.83
N LEU A 52 -1.86 -47.20 12.47
CA LEU A 52 -3.25 -46.96 12.83
C LEU A 52 -4.16 -48.07 12.27
N TRP A 53 -3.95 -48.48 11.02
CA TRP A 53 -4.68 -49.59 10.42
C TRP A 53 -4.48 -50.91 11.19
N SER A 54 -3.24 -51.25 11.53
CA SER A 54 -2.93 -52.44 12.33
C SER A 54 -3.65 -52.41 13.69
N LEU A 55 -3.67 -51.25 14.36
CA LEU A 55 -4.38 -51.07 15.63
C LEU A 55 -5.90 -51.22 15.48
N LEU A 56 -6.48 -50.71 14.39
CA LEU A 56 -7.90 -50.85 14.08
C LEU A 56 -8.27 -52.32 13.79
N LEU A 57 -7.48 -53.04 12.99
CA LEU A 57 -7.69 -54.47 12.74
C LEU A 57 -7.55 -55.29 14.02
N PHE A 58 -6.54 -54.99 14.84
CA PHE A 58 -6.36 -55.63 16.13
C PHE A 58 -7.55 -55.37 17.06
N SER A 59 -8.01 -54.12 17.16
CA SER A 59 -9.17 -53.75 17.97
C SER A 59 -10.43 -54.48 17.49
N PHE A 60 -10.65 -54.55 16.17
CA PHE A 60 -11.77 -55.26 15.58
C PHE A 60 -11.69 -56.78 15.81
N HIS A 61 -10.50 -57.37 15.72
CA HIS A 61 -10.25 -58.77 16.08
C HIS A 61 -10.61 -59.03 17.55
N GLN A 62 -10.11 -58.20 18.48
CA GLN A 62 -10.32 -58.35 19.92
C GLN A 62 -11.78 -58.17 20.32
N GLN A 63 -12.47 -57.15 19.79
CA GLN A 63 -13.90 -56.93 20.05
C GLN A 63 -14.76 -58.13 19.60
N ARG A 64 -14.33 -58.82 18.55
CA ARG A 64 -15.02 -60.00 18.04
C ARG A 64 -14.58 -61.29 18.73
N ALA A 65 -13.43 -61.32 19.41
CA ALA A 65 -12.92 -62.54 20.05
C ALA A 65 -13.87 -62.95 21.19
N SER A 66 -14.56 -64.08 21.02
CA SER A 66 -15.50 -64.62 22.00
C SER A 66 -15.30 -66.13 22.12
N GLY A 67 -15.38 -66.68 23.33
CA GLY A 67 -15.23 -68.13 23.56
C GLY A 67 -16.42 -69.01 23.15
N GLY A 68 -17.50 -68.45 22.60
CA GLY A 68 -18.69 -69.20 22.19
C GLY A 68 -18.54 -69.93 20.85
N SER A 69 -19.46 -70.85 20.56
CA SER A 69 -19.54 -71.51 19.25
C SER A 69 -19.82 -70.50 18.13
N LYS A 70 -19.01 -70.51 17.07
CA LYS A 70 -19.10 -69.61 15.91
C LYS A 70 -19.02 -70.40 14.60
N ASP A 71 -19.61 -69.86 13.54
CA ASP A 71 -19.57 -70.49 12.22
C ASP A 71 -18.19 -70.41 11.55
N ALA A 72 -17.97 -71.24 10.53
CA ALA A 72 -16.69 -71.32 9.82
C ALA A 72 -16.30 -69.99 9.15
N LEU A 73 -17.28 -69.24 8.62
CA LEU A 73 -17.04 -67.92 8.02
C LEU A 73 -16.47 -66.94 9.04
N PHE A 74 -17.01 -66.93 10.26
CA PHE A 74 -16.50 -66.10 11.34
C PHE A 74 -15.05 -66.45 11.68
N GLN A 75 -14.71 -67.74 11.76
CA GLN A 75 -13.34 -68.18 12.03
C GLN A 75 -12.36 -67.79 10.91
N GLN A 76 -12.78 -67.90 9.64
CA GLN A 76 -11.98 -67.44 8.50
C GLN A 76 -11.74 -65.93 8.54
N GLN A 77 -12.77 -65.15 8.88
CA GLN A 77 -12.62 -63.70 9.06
C GLN A 77 -11.68 -63.37 10.22
N GLN A 78 -11.74 -64.10 11.34
CA GLN A 78 -10.80 -63.89 12.46
C GLN A 78 -9.36 -64.26 12.11
N ALA A 79 -9.16 -65.36 11.38
CA ALA A 79 -7.84 -65.73 10.88
C ALA A 79 -7.26 -64.64 9.97
N LEU A 80 -8.09 -64.06 9.09
CA LEU A 80 -7.69 -62.95 8.22
C LEU A 80 -7.40 -61.65 8.99
N LEU A 81 -8.15 -61.35 10.07
CA LEU A 81 -7.85 -60.18 10.91
C LEU A 81 -6.52 -60.34 11.65
N ARG A 82 -6.18 -61.56 12.06
CA ARG A 82 -4.92 -61.88 12.76
C ARG A 82 -3.69 -61.72 11.87
N THR A 83 -3.80 -61.86 10.55
CA THR A 83 -2.67 -61.65 9.63
C THR A 83 -2.39 -60.18 9.36
N MET A 84 -3.23 -59.26 9.85
CA MET A 84 -3.10 -57.79 9.69
C MET A 84 -2.79 -57.38 8.24
N PRO A 85 -3.59 -57.81 7.25
CA PRO A 85 -3.34 -57.48 5.85
C PRO A 85 -3.48 -55.97 5.62
N ALA A 86 -2.75 -55.44 4.64
CA ALA A 86 -2.94 -54.07 4.17
C ALA A 86 -4.41 -53.83 3.72
N PRO A 87 -4.93 -52.59 3.79
CA PRO A 87 -6.34 -52.30 3.51
C PRO A 87 -6.84 -52.84 2.16
N GLY A 88 -6.04 -52.71 1.09
CA GLY A 88 -6.38 -53.25 -0.23
C GLY A 88 -6.46 -54.78 -0.26
N ASN A 89 -5.52 -55.46 0.41
CA ASN A 89 -5.52 -56.92 0.53
C ASN A 89 -6.70 -57.41 1.35
N PHE A 90 -7.07 -56.68 2.40
CA PHE A 90 -8.24 -57.03 3.22
C PHE A 90 -9.54 -57.00 2.41
N VAL A 91 -9.73 -56.00 1.53
CA VAL A 91 -10.89 -55.92 0.64
C VAL A 91 -10.92 -57.09 -0.33
N THR A 92 -9.80 -57.41 -0.98
CA THR A 92 -9.76 -58.52 -1.94
C THR A 92 -10.04 -59.87 -1.29
N GLU A 93 -9.50 -60.11 -0.09
CA GLU A 93 -9.80 -61.32 0.69
C GLU A 93 -11.26 -61.37 1.15
N MET A 94 -11.87 -60.25 1.55
CA MET A 94 -13.30 -60.19 1.86
C MET A 94 -14.19 -60.48 0.65
N ILE A 95 -13.79 -60.05 -0.56
CA ILE A 95 -14.49 -60.37 -1.81
C ILE A 95 -14.38 -61.87 -2.13
N LYS A 96 -13.19 -62.48 -1.96
CA LYS A 96 -13.00 -63.93 -2.14
C LYS A 96 -13.84 -64.74 -1.15
N LEU A 97 -13.86 -64.32 0.12
CA LEU A 97 -14.70 -64.90 1.17
C LEU A 97 -16.20 -64.78 0.83
N TRP A 98 -16.65 -63.62 0.38
CA TRP A 98 -18.02 -63.47 -0.09
C TRP A 98 -18.33 -64.38 -1.28
N TRP A 99 -17.46 -64.41 -2.30
CA TRP A 99 -17.68 -65.18 -3.53
C TRP A 99 -17.77 -66.69 -3.29
N SER A 100 -16.92 -67.21 -2.42
CA SER A 100 -16.89 -68.64 -2.03
C SER A 100 -18.12 -69.04 -1.23
N TRP A 101 -18.65 -68.15 -0.40
CA TRP A 101 -19.83 -68.41 0.45
C TRP A 101 -21.13 -67.81 -0.09
N ARG A 102 -21.16 -67.26 -1.32
CA ARG A 102 -22.28 -66.45 -1.86
C ARG A 102 -23.64 -67.14 -1.91
N ARG A 103 -23.66 -68.47 -1.89
CA ARG A 103 -24.89 -69.29 -1.89
C ARG A 103 -25.48 -69.52 -0.50
N LYS A 104 -24.83 -69.00 0.57
CA LYS A 104 -25.28 -69.10 1.97
C LYS A 104 -25.77 -67.71 2.43
N GLY A 105 -26.87 -67.67 3.20
CA GLY A 105 -27.70 -66.50 3.53
C GLY A 105 -27.03 -65.13 3.73
N ARG A 106 -27.02 -64.59 4.96
CA ARG A 106 -26.60 -63.19 5.27
C ARG A 106 -25.08 -62.91 5.13
N VAL A 107 -24.37 -63.63 4.24
CA VAL A 107 -22.91 -63.55 4.04
C VAL A 107 -22.50 -62.21 3.43
N LEU A 108 -23.30 -61.67 2.49
CA LEU A 108 -23.02 -60.38 1.85
C LEU A 108 -22.84 -59.27 2.90
N LEU A 109 -23.80 -59.11 3.82
CA LEU A 109 -23.74 -58.06 4.85
C LEU A 109 -22.52 -58.24 5.78
N ARG A 110 -22.14 -59.49 6.10
CA ARG A 110 -21.02 -59.83 6.99
C ARG A 110 -19.64 -59.60 6.38
N CYS A 111 -19.52 -59.61 5.05
CA CYS A 111 -18.28 -59.29 4.34
C CYS A 111 -18.25 -57.83 3.86
N LEU A 112 -19.41 -57.25 3.54
CA LEU A 112 -19.54 -55.89 3.02
C LEU A 112 -19.15 -54.85 4.06
N LEU A 113 -19.61 -54.97 5.31
CA LEU A 113 -19.31 -53.96 6.35
C LEU A 113 -17.79 -53.84 6.63
N PRO A 114 -17.04 -54.93 6.87
CA PRO A 114 -15.58 -54.84 7.03
C PRO A 114 -14.87 -54.36 5.76
N ALA A 115 -15.32 -54.80 4.58
CA ALA A 115 -14.73 -54.35 3.31
C ALA A 115 -14.95 -52.85 3.09
N LEU A 116 -16.14 -52.32 3.41
CA LEU A 116 -16.44 -50.90 3.33
C LEU A 116 -15.59 -50.09 4.31
N PHE A 117 -15.43 -50.56 5.54
CA PHE A 117 -14.54 -49.92 6.52
C PHE A 117 -13.10 -49.81 6.01
N SER A 118 -12.58 -50.91 5.44
CA SER A 118 -11.24 -50.94 4.84
C SER A 118 -11.10 -50.02 3.63
N LEU A 119 -12.13 -49.96 2.79
CA LEU A 119 -12.18 -49.07 1.62
C LEU A 119 -12.20 -47.59 2.05
N LEU A 120 -13.03 -47.24 3.04
CA LEU A 120 -13.11 -45.90 3.59
C LEU A 120 -11.80 -45.49 4.27
N PHE A 121 -11.17 -46.41 5.00
CA PHE A 121 -9.86 -46.17 5.59
C PHE A 121 -8.81 -45.92 4.49
N ALA A 122 -8.72 -46.79 3.49
CA ALA A 122 -7.80 -46.63 2.37
C ALA A 122 -8.00 -45.30 1.62
N ALA A 123 -9.26 -44.94 1.36
CA ALA A 123 -9.62 -43.65 0.75
C ALA A 123 -9.17 -42.49 1.63
N SER A 124 -9.49 -42.52 2.93
CA SER A 124 -9.10 -41.45 3.88
C SER A 124 -7.58 -41.26 3.99
N THR A 125 -6.82 -42.36 4.00
CA THR A 125 -5.35 -42.29 4.05
C THR A 125 -4.76 -41.75 2.76
N LEU A 126 -5.33 -42.13 1.60
CA LEU A 126 -4.89 -41.61 0.31
C LEU A 126 -5.19 -40.11 0.20
N THR A 127 -6.38 -39.69 0.64
CA THR A 127 -6.73 -38.27 0.75
C THR A 127 -5.75 -37.54 1.67
N ALA A 128 -5.51 -38.03 2.90
CA ALA A 128 -4.58 -37.39 3.83
C ALA A 128 -3.15 -37.28 3.28
N SER A 129 -2.65 -38.30 2.58
CA SER A 129 -1.32 -38.26 1.96
C SER A 129 -1.24 -37.26 0.81
N VAL A 130 -2.27 -37.16 -0.04
CA VAL A 130 -2.31 -36.19 -1.15
C VAL A 130 -2.42 -34.75 -0.63
N PHE A 131 -3.28 -34.52 0.37
CA PHE A 131 -3.45 -33.20 0.97
C PHE A 131 -2.27 -32.77 1.85
N SER A 132 -1.27 -33.62 2.09
CA SER A 132 -0.04 -33.24 2.81
C SER A 132 0.74 -32.14 2.09
N SER A 133 0.68 -32.08 0.75
CA SER A 133 1.29 -30.99 -0.03
C SER A 133 0.49 -29.69 0.04
N ALA A 134 -0.82 -29.75 0.31
CA ALA A 134 -1.68 -28.56 0.42
C ALA A 134 -1.38 -27.72 1.68
N ILE A 135 -0.61 -28.26 2.62
CA ILE A 135 -0.10 -27.53 3.79
C ILE A 135 0.99 -26.52 3.38
N VAL A 136 1.66 -26.75 2.25
CA VAL A 136 2.73 -25.89 1.75
C VAL A 136 2.18 -24.95 0.69
N SER A 137 2.42 -23.65 0.88
CA SER A 137 2.06 -22.61 -0.09
C SER A 137 3.32 -22.23 -0.84
N SER A 138 3.32 -22.27 -2.18
CA SER A 138 4.51 -21.94 -2.98
C SER A 138 4.32 -20.80 -3.97
N SER A 139 3.12 -20.21 -4.02
CA SER A 139 2.76 -19.13 -4.95
C SER A 139 1.98 -18.06 -4.20
N ASP A 140 2.33 -16.79 -4.41
CA ASP A 140 1.72 -15.63 -3.74
C ASP A 140 1.75 -15.77 -2.20
N ILE A 141 2.91 -16.14 -1.67
CA ILE A 141 3.09 -16.32 -0.23
C ILE A 141 3.35 -14.98 0.45
N GLN A 142 2.99 -14.90 1.73
CA GLN A 142 3.41 -13.80 2.60
C GLN A 142 4.57 -14.28 3.46
N VAL A 143 5.67 -13.53 3.44
CA VAL A 143 6.86 -13.80 4.23
C VAL A 143 7.13 -12.66 5.18
N LEU A 144 7.74 -12.97 6.33
CA LEU A 144 8.17 -11.97 7.29
C LEU A 144 9.50 -11.35 6.81
N VAL A 145 9.60 -10.03 6.91
CA VAL A 145 10.82 -9.29 6.59
C VAL A 145 11.82 -9.47 7.73
N ASP A 146 13.08 -9.75 7.37
CA ASP A 146 14.20 -9.86 8.30
C ASP A 146 15.43 -9.20 7.69
N SER A 147 15.72 -7.97 8.12
CA SER A 147 16.86 -7.20 7.62
C SER A 147 17.70 -6.63 8.76
N PRO A 148 19.04 -6.71 8.67
CA PRO A 148 19.92 -6.09 9.65
C PRO A 148 19.95 -4.56 9.55
N PHE A 149 19.32 -3.98 8.52
CA PHE A 149 19.34 -2.55 8.23
C PHE A 149 18.08 -1.82 8.72
N CYS A 150 17.11 -2.54 9.28
CA CYS A 150 15.87 -1.94 9.76
C CYS A 150 16.14 -0.72 10.65
N GLY A 151 15.40 0.34 10.43
CA GLY A 151 15.56 1.58 11.17
C GLY A 151 14.78 2.73 10.57
N PHE A 152 14.64 3.78 11.37
CA PHE A 152 13.94 4.99 10.97
C PHE A 152 14.93 5.99 10.36
N ARG A 153 14.61 6.56 9.20
CA ARG A 153 15.43 7.62 8.61
C ARG A 153 15.21 8.93 9.36
N ASN A 154 16.27 9.50 9.90
CA ASN A 154 16.27 10.76 10.63
C ASN A 154 16.40 11.94 9.66
N ALA A 155 15.27 12.57 9.35
CA ALA A 155 15.19 13.71 8.45
C ALA A 155 16.12 14.87 8.86
N THR A 156 16.19 15.21 10.15
CA THR A 156 17.03 16.31 10.65
C THR A 156 18.52 16.02 10.46
N ARG A 157 18.96 14.78 10.74
CA ARG A 157 20.36 14.38 10.54
C ARG A 157 20.73 14.35 9.06
N TYR A 158 19.85 13.82 8.22
CA TYR A 158 20.01 13.86 6.77
C TYR A 158 20.19 15.31 6.26
N LEU A 159 19.36 16.24 6.75
CA LEU A 159 19.44 17.65 6.41
C LEU A 159 20.77 18.29 6.80
N ASN A 160 21.24 18.03 8.03
CA ASN A 160 22.49 18.59 8.52
C ASN A 160 23.71 18.11 7.72
N GLU A 161 23.68 16.88 7.23
CA GLU A 161 24.79 16.26 6.48
C GLU A 161 24.77 16.64 4.98
N HIS A 162 23.58 16.75 4.37
CA HIS A 162 23.43 16.92 2.92
C HIS A 162 22.90 18.30 2.48
N GLY A 163 22.57 19.19 3.42
CA GLY A 163 22.27 20.60 3.18
C GLY A 163 20.86 20.93 2.66
N SER A 164 20.20 20.04 1.91
CA SER A 164 18.82 20.27 1.42
C SER A 164 17.98 18.99 1.41
N PHE A 165 16.72 19.08 1.87
CA PHE A 165 15.75 17.97 1.85
C PHE A 165 15.39 17.51 0.44
N GLU A 166 15.49 18.43 -0.53
CA GLU A 166 14.91 18.30 -1.87
C GLU A 166 15.76 17.49 -2.86
N ASN A 167 17.07 17.30 -2.62
CA ASN A 167 17.94 16.81 -3.69
C ASN A 167 18.10 15.28 -3.82
N ASP A 168 17.62 14.46 -2.88
CA ASP A 168 17.63 12.99 -3.10
C ASP A 168 16.59 12.20 -2.27
N TYR A 169 16.39 12.55 -1.00
CA TYR A 169 15.54 11.75 -0.10
C TYR A 169 14.06 11.77 -0.48
N VAL A 170 13.41 12.94 -0.44
CA VAL A 170 11.97 13.05 -0.74
C VAL A 170 11.69 12.77 -2.21
N SER A 171 12.51 13.32 -3.11
CA SER A 171 12.35 13.18 -4.56
C SER A 171 12.40 11.73 -5.03
N THR A 172 13.23 10.88 -4.40
CA THR A 172 13.29 9.44 -4.71
C THR A 172 11.98 8.74 -4.34
N TYR A 173 11.46 8.92 -3.12
CA TYR A 173 10.21 8.28 -2.72
C TYR A 173 9.02 8.83 -3.48
N GLU A 174 9.00 10.13 -3.77
CA GLU A 174 7.98 10.74 -4.62
C GLU A 174 8.00 10.14 -6.02
N SER A 175 9.17 10.00 -6.65
CA SER A 175 9.30 9.42 -7.99
C SER A 175 8.88 7.94 -8.02
N ILE A 176 9.32 7.15 -7.04
CA ILE A 176 8.97 5.73 -6.92
C ILE A 176 7.47 5.59 -6.61
N GLY A 177 6.95 6.41 -5.71
CA GLY A 177 5.55 6.46 -5.29
C GLY A 177 4.63 6.89 -6.42
N GLU A 178 5.01 7.88 -7.21
CA GLU A 178 4.29 8.31 -8.42
C GLU A 178 4.20 7.17 -9.44
N THR A 179 5.32 6.51 -9.72
CA THR A 179 5.35 5.37 -10.64
C THR A 179 4.44 4.24 -10.14
N TYR A 180 4.50 3.93 -8.84
CA TYR A 180 3.66 2.89 -8.24
C TYR A 180 2.17 3.26 -8.25
N ALA A 181 1.82 4.50 -7.91
CA ALA A 181 0.44 4.98 -7.92
C ALA A 181 -0.16 4.93 -9.34
N LEU A 182 0.59 5.36 -10.35
CA LEU A 182 0.16 5.28 -11.74
C LEU A 182 -0.12 3.83 -12.17
N ASP A 183 0.75 2.89 -11.79
CA ASP A 183 0.64 1.50 -12.24
C ASP A 183 -0.34 0.65 -11.41
N CYS A 184 -0.52 0.96 -10.13
CA CYS A 184 -1.23 0.11 -9.16
C CYS A 184 -2.49 0.73 -8.55
N TYR A 185 -2.59 2.06 -8.49
CA TYR A 185 -3.79 2.76 -8.00
C TYR A 185 -4.69 3.23 -9.15
N ILE A 186 -4.10 3.76 -10.23
CA ILE A 186 -4.84 4.45 -11.30
C ILE A 186 -5.20 3.53 -12.47
N LYS A 187 -4.26 2.72 -13.01
CA LYS A 187 -4.52 1.86 -14.18
C LYS A 187 -5.36 0.63 -13.84
N SER A 188 -6.40 0.35 -14.64
CA SER A 188 -7.27 -0.82 -14.44
C SER A 188 -6.77 -2.10 -15.15
N ASP A 189 -6.80 -3.21 -14.41
CA ASP A 189 -6.82 -4.62 -14.82
C ASP A 189 -5.54 -5.25 -15.43
N THR A 190 -4.82 -4.63 -16.37
CA THR A 190 -3.75 -5.34 -17.12
C THR A 190 -2.36 -5.30 -16.46
N SER A 191 -2.12 -4.43 -15.47
CA SER A 191 -0.84 -4.29 -14.74
C SER A 191 -0.78 -5.03 -13.40
N ARG A 192 -1.86 -5.70 -12.98
CA ARG A 192 -2.03 -6.18 -11.59
C ARG A 192 -1.01 -7.21 -11.13
N SER A 193 -0.46 -8.05 -12.02
CA SER A 193 0.52 -9.07 -11.62
C SER A 193 1.76 -8.47 -10.96
N ARG A 194 2.22 -7.29 -11.42
CA ARG A 194 3.37 -6.60 -10.82
C ARG A 194 3.04 -5.99 -9.45
N CYS A 195 1.84 -5.43 -9.31
CA CYS A 195 1.40 -4.81 -8.06
C CYS A 195 1.12 -5.85 -6.97
N ASN A 196 0.66 -7.03 -7.38
CA ASN A 196 0.23 -8.10 -6.47
C ASN A 196 1.38 -8.83 -5.77
N ASN A 197 2.64 -8.57 -6.12
CA ASN A 197 3.80 -9.32 -5.60
C ASN A 197 4.73 -8.48 -4.69
N ILE A 198 4.29 -7.30 -4.25
CA ILE A 198 5.10 -6.38 -3.43
C ILE A 198 4.50 -6.25 -2.03
N PHE A 199 3.36 -5.58 -1.93
CA PHE A 199 2.66 -5.36 -0.66
C PHE A 199 1.53 -6.38 -0.46
N VAL A 200 1.15 -6.61 0.81
CA VAL A 200 0.01 -7.47 1.16
C VAL A 200 -1.28 -7.00 0.48
N LYS A 201 -1.52 -5.69 0.45
CA LYS A 201 -2.56 -5.06 -0.37
C LYS A 201 -1.89 -4.15 -1.41
N PRO A 202 -2.16 -4.34 -2.72
CA PRO A 202 -1.56 -3.52 -3.78
C PRO A 202 -2.10 -2.08 -3.80
N ARG A 203 -3.24 -1.83 -3.16
CA ARG A 203 -3.83 -0.49 -3.01
C ARG A 203 -4.59 -0.39 -1.70
N ILE A 204 -4.56 0.80 -1.11
CA ILE A 204 -5.38 1.18 0.04
C ILE A 204 -6.76 1.63 -0.47
N PRO A 205 -7.87 1.10 0.06
CA PRO A 205 -9.21 1.54 -0.31
C PRO A 205 -9.48 2.95 0.23
N VAL A 206 -10.04 3.82 -0.62
CA VAL A 206 -10.45 5.18 -0.25
C VAL A 206 -11.84 5.42 -0.82
N THR A 207 -12.74 5.94 0.00
CA THR A 207 -14.07 6.39 -0.40
C THR A 207 -14.02 7.87 -0.74
N ILE A 208 -14.67 8.24 -1.85
CA ILE A 208 -14.74 9.60 -2.34
C ILE A 208 -16.20 10.05 -2.27
N GLU A 209 -16.45 11.12 -1.53
CA GLU A 209 -17.77 11.70 -1.32
C GLU A 209 -17.74 13.20 -1.58
N GLU A 210 -18.86 13.78 -2.02
CA GLU A 210 -19.00 15.23 -2.09
C GLU A 210 -19.24 15.82 -0.70
N ALA A 211 -18.68 17.01 -0.47
CA ALA A 211 -18.78 17.71 0.80
C ALA A 211 -18.82 19.23 0.62
N GLU A 212 -19.11 19.92 1.72
CA GLU A 212 -19.02 21.37 1.80
C GLU A 212 -17.56 21.81 1.94
N CYS A 213 -17.27 23.02 1.46
CA CYS A 213 -15.95 23.63 1.59
C CYS A 213 -15.59 23.84 3.07
N PRO A 214 -14.41 23.38 3.54
CA PRO A 214 -14.07 23.38 4.97
C PRO A 214 -13.63 24.74 5.51
N PHE A 215 -13.55 25.76 4.66
CA PHE A 215 -13.00 27.08 4.99
C PHE A 215 -14.11 28.13 5.22
N SER A 216 -13.73 29.38 5.49
CA SER A 216 -14.70 30.44 5.71
C SER A 216 -15.61 30.67 4.50
N ALA A 217 -16.88 31.03 4.73
CA ALA A 217 -17.85 31.30 3.67
C ALA A 217 -17.40 32.39 2.67
N LYS A 218 -16.50 33.29 3.09
CA LYS A 218 -15.92 34.34 2.24
C LYS A 218 -15.03 33.77 1.13
N ILE A 219 -14.29 32.70 1.41
CA ILE A 219 -13.38 32.06 0.45
C ILE A 219 -14.03 30.90 -0.29
N CYS A 220 -15.03 30.25 0.30
CA CYS A 220 -15.80 29.18 -0.33
C CYS A 220 -16.90 29.66 -1.29
N ALA A 221 -16.86 30.92 -1.75
CA ALA A 221 -18.00 31.62 -2.36
C ALA A 221 -18.42 31.13 -3.77
N THR A 222 -17.74 30.12 -4.33
CA THR A 222 -18.05 29.59 -5.65
C THR A 222 -19.29 28.68 -5.57
N LYS A 223 -20.47 29.28 -5.77
CA LYS A 223 -21.82 28.69 -5.57
C LYS A 223 -22.12 27.34 -6.26
N ASN A 224 -21.25 26.83 -7.12
CA ASN A 224 -21.50 25.63 -7.95
C ASN A 224 -20.49 24.49 -7.78
N PHE A 225 -19.44 24.64 -6.96
CA PHE A 225 -18.42 23.60 -6.82
C PHE A 225 -18.42 23.01 -5.42
N SER A 226 -18.76 21.73 -5.31
CA SER A 226 -18.64 20.96 -4.07
C SER A 226 -17.18 20.58 -3.82
N ALA A 227 -16.78 20.60 -2.55
CA ALA A 227 -15.53 19.99 -2.13
C ALA A 227 -15.64 18.47 -2.27
N ILE A 228 -14.50 17.77 -2.28
CA ILE A 228 -14.48 16.31 -2.17
C ILE A 228 -13.82 15.89 -0.87
N VAL A 229 -14.34 14.82 -0.27
CA VAL A 229 -13.74 14.14 0.87
C VAL A 229 -13.20 12.80 0.41
N MET A 230 -11.93 12.58 0.66
CA MET A 230 -11.24 11.31 0.48
C MET A 230 -11.01 10.71 1.85
N ASP A 231 -11.65 9.58 2.13
CA ASP A 231 -11.61 8.91 3.43
C ASP A 231 -11.18 7.46 3.29
N SER A 232 -10.13 7.07 4.01
CA SER A 232 -9.68 5.67 4.03
C SER A 232 -10.56 4.76 4.88
N GLY A 233 -11.38 5.33 5.77
CA GLY A 233 -11.92 4.60 6.91
C GLY A 233 -10.82 4.19 7.89
N LEU A 234 -11.19 3.38 8.89
CA LEU A 234 -10.23 2.82 9.85
C LEU A 234 -9.50 1.62 9.23
N LEU A 235 -8.27 1.86 8.76
CA LEU A 235 -7.37 0.85 8.22
C LEU A 235 -6.67 0.12 9.36
N ASP A 236 -6.66 -1.20 9.30
CA ASP A 236 -5.89 -2.06 10.21
C ASP A 236 -4.45 -2.24 9.70
N MET A 237 -3.45 -1.99 10.56
CA MET A 237 -2.03 -2.07 10.18
C MET A 237 -1.61 -3.48 9.73
N ASN A 238 -2.21 -4.54 10.30
CA ASN A 238 -1.91 -5.91 9.91
C ASN A 238 -2.52 -6.23 8.54
N GLU A 239 -3.78 -5.85 8.32
CA GLU A 239 -4.51 -6.21 7.10
C GLU A 239 -4.09 -5.37 5.88
N HIS A 240 -3.90 -4.07 6.07
CA HIS A 240 -3.77 -3.11 4.97
C HIS A 240 -2.31 -2.79 4.62
N PHE A 241 -1.44 -2.71 5.62
CA PHE A 241 -0.02 -2.38 5.46
C PHE A 241 0.89 -3.59 5.58
N GLY A 242 0.35 -4.74 6.01
CA GLY A 242 1.08 -6.00 6.07
C GLY A 242 1.84 -6.22 7.36
N PHE A 243 1.59 -5.48 8.43
CA PHE A 243 2.18 -5.83 9.73
C PHE A 243 1.63 -7.16 10.27
N ASN A 244 2.29 -7.68 11.31
CA ASN A 244 1.98 -8.92 12.01
C ASN A 244 1.99 -8.72 13.53
N LEU A 245 1.35 -7.64 13.97
CA LEU A 245 1.25 -7.24 15.37
C LEU A 245 0.28 -8.15 16.12
N GLY A 246 0.55 -8.39 17.41
CA GLY A 246 -0.36 -9.14 18.27
C GLY A 246 -1.70 -8.41 18.49
N VAL A 247 -2.69 -9.13 19.02
CA VAL A 247 -4.06 -8.59 19.25
C VAL A 247 -4.07 -7.34 20.13
N ASN A 248 -3.17 -7.27 21.11
CA ASN A 248 -3.07 -6.13 22.03
C ASN A 248 -2.24 -4.96 21.49
N ASP A 249 -1.46 -5.20 20.44
CA ASP A 249 -0.55 -4.20 19.83
C ASP A 249 -1.12 -3.67 18.50
N GLY A 250 -2.33 -4.11 18.14
CA GLY A 250 -3.01 -3.72 16.91
C GLY A 250 -3.30 -2.22 16.87
N VAL A 251 -2.79 -1.56 15.84
CA VAL A 251 -3.03 -0.14 15.58
C VAL A 251 -3.96 0.01 14.38
N LYS A 252 -4.86 0.99 14.45
CA LYS A 252 -5.68 1.42 13.32
C LYS A 252 -5.34 2.84 12.93
N PHE A 253 -5.30 3.09 11.63
CA PHE A 253 -4.98 4.38 11.05
C PHE A 253 -6.13 4.83 10.15
N ARG A 254 -6.50 6.10 10.22
CA ARG A 254 -7.47 6.71 9.30
C ARG A 254 -6.94 8.05 8.84
N ARG A 255 -6.99 8.28 7.54
CA ARG A 255 -6.74 9.59 6.95
C ARG A 255 -8.00 10.04 6.24
N ARG A 256 -8.41 11.27 6.55
CA ARG A 256 -9.57 11.91 5.94
C ARG A 256 -9.14 13.30 5.45
N THR A 257 -9.18 13.49 4.15
CA THR A 257 -8.72 14.72 3.49
C THR A 257 -9.89 15.38 2.79
N THR A 258 -10.14 16.66 3.04
CA THR A 258 -11.17 17.45 2.33
C THR A 258 -10.47 18.42 1.40
N CYS A 259 -10.78 18.38 0.10
CA CYS A 259 -10.17 19.22 -0.93
C CYS A 259 -11.20 20.12 -1.58
N SER A 260 -10.85 21.41 -1.75
CA SER A 260 -11.67 22.41 -2.41
C SER A 260 -10.79 23.38 -3.19
N VAL A 261 -11.29 23.88 -4.32
CA VAL A 261 -10.61 24.92 -5.11
C VAL A 261 -10.98 26.29 -4.56
N LEU A 262 -9.96 27.11 -4.29
CA LEU A 262 -10.12 28.46 -3.75
C LEU A 262 -10.14 29.50 -4.89
N PRO A 263 -11.03 30.50 -4.82
CA PRO A 263 -11.16 31.51 -5.87
C PRO A 263 -9.99 32.52 -5.82
N PRO A 264 -9.42 32.90 -6.98
CA PRO A 264 -8.34 33.89 -7.03
C PRO A 264 -8.80 35.32 -6.64
N ASP A 265 -10.10 35.61 -6.79
CA ASP A 265 -10.64 36.95 -6.60
C ASP A 265 -10.42 37.49 -5.19
N GLY A 266 -9.75 38.64 -5.09
CA GLY A 266 -9.41 39.27 -3.82
C GLY A 266 -8.19 38.68 -3.10
N TYR A 267 -7.60 37.61 -3.65
CA TYR A 267 -6.38 36.96 -3.14
C TYR A 267 -5.23 36.99 -4.16
N LEU A 268 -5.37 37.74 -5.26
CA LEU A 268 -4.30 38.03 -6.21
C LEU A 268 -4.01 39.53 -6.27
N THR A 269 -2.73 39.90 -6.38
CA THR A 269 -2.33 41.28 -6.64
C THR A 269 -1.17 41.35 -7.61
N ILE A 270 -1.13 42.42 -8.42
CA ILE A 270 -0.03 42.67 -9.37
C ILE A 270 0.93 43.68 -8.76
N ILE A 271 2.22 43.35 -8.84
CA ILE A 271 3.32 44.11 -8.28
C ILE A 271 4.33 44.40 -9.39
N ASN A 272 4.75 45.64 -9.52
CA ASN A 272 5.78 45.98 -10.50
C ASN A 272 7.16 45.61 -9.97
N SER A 273 8.08 45.24 -10.86
CA SER A 273 9.48 44.95 -10.53
C SER A 273 10.18 46.11 -9.81
N SER A 274 9.75 47.35 -10.06
CA SER A 274 10.22 48.56 -9.36
C SER A 274 9.82 48.62 -7.89
N ASP A 275 8.74 47.96 -7.51
CA ASP A 275 8.16 48.01 -6.17
C ASP A 275 8.75 46.92 -5.26
N LEU A 276 9.53 46.00 -5.84
CA LEU A 276 10.24 44.93 -5.14
C LEU A 276 11.67 45.39 -4.82
N SER A 277 12.06 45.28 -3.55
CA SER A 277 13.45 45.48 -3.15
C SER A 277 14.34 44.38 -3.73
N ARG A 278 15.66 44.62 -3.74
CA ARG A 278 16.63 43.60 -4.16
C ARG A 278 16.53 42.34 -3.28
N GLU A 279 16.19 42.51 -2.01
CA GLU A 279 16.02 41.42 -1.05
C GLU A 279 14.77 40.59 -1.38
N ASP A 280 13.64 41.25 -1.66
CA ASP A 280 12.39 40.57 -2.08
C ASP A 280 12.62 39.70 -3.32
N LYS A 281 13.36 40.23 -4.31
CA LYS A 281 13.66 39.49 -5.55
C LYS A 281 14.54 38.27 -5.31
N LEU A 282 15.56 38.38 -4.46
CA LEU A 282 16.46 37.26 -4.15
C LEU A 282 15.75 36.13 -3.40
N LEU A 283 14.70 36.45 -2.65
CA LEU A 283 14.04 35.50 -1.75
C LEU A 283 12.85 34.80 -2.40
N TYR A 284 12.03 35.53 -3.15
CA TYR A 284 10.88 34.94 -3.83
C TYR A 284 11.18 34.39 -5.23
N LEU A 285 12.19 34.92 -5.92
CA LEU A 285 12.54 34.48 -7.26
C LEU A 285 13.74 33.54 -7.13
N SER A 286 13.46 32.25 -7.18
CA SER A 286 14.38 31.15 -6.85
C SER A 286 15.63 31.02 -7.73
N GLN A 287 15.95 32.01 -8.58
CA GLN A 287 17.17 32.03 -9.40
C GLN A 287 17.68 33.47 -9.65
N PRO A 288 19.01 33.67 -9.75
CA PRO A 288 19.56 34.92 -10.26
C PRO A 288 19.12 35.13 -11.71
N ARG A 289 18.28 36.13 -11.90
CA ARG A 289 17.64 36.47 -13.18
C ARG A 289 17.97 37.92 -13.54
N TYR A 290 17.93 38.20 -14.84
CA TYR A 290 17.98 39.59 -15.29
C TYR A 290 16.67 40.28 -14.89
N ASP A 291 16.80 41.36 -14.11
CA ASP A 291 15.68 42.22 -13.78
C ASP A 291 15.26 43.00 -15.03
N PHE A 292 14.06 42.72 -15.53
CA PHE A 292 13.45 43.54 -16.56
C PHE A 292 12.72 44.71 -15.91
N SER A 293 13.02 45.93 -16.35
CA SER A 293 12.53 47.16 -15.72
C SER A 293 11.01 47.34 -15.77
N GLU A 294 10.35 46.72 -16.74
CA GLU A 294 8.89 46.79 -16.94
C GLU A 294 8.18 45.47 -16.59
N GLU A 295 8.87 44.57 -15.89
CA GLU A 295 8.26 43.32 -15.50
C GLU A 295 7.24 43.49 -14.37
N GLN A 296 6.18 42.70 -14.47
CA GLN A 296 5.14 42.58 -13.46
C GLN A 296 5.12 41.18 -12.88
N PHE A 297 4.83 41.13 -11.58
CA PHE A 297 4.69 39.91 -10.81
C PHE A 297 3.24 39.80 -10.32
N GLU A 298 2.70 38.59 -10.36
CA GLU A 298 1.46 38.24 -9.71
C GLU A 298 1.80 37.60 -8.36
N ALA A 299 1.21 38.14 -7.30
CA ALA A 299 1.39 37.67 -5.94
C ALA A 299 0.10 37.04 -5.43
N THR A 300 0.22 35.83 -4.90
CA THR A 300 -0.88 35.04 -4.34
C THR A 300 -0.94 35.25 -2.83
N LEU A 301 -2.10 35.66 -2.30
CA LEU A 301 -2.26 36.22 -0.96
C LEU A 301 -2.96 35.27 0.03
N TYR A 302 -2.56 33.99 0.10
CA TYR A 302 -3.20 33.00 0.99
C TYR A 302 -2.48 32.80 2.33
N GLY A 303 -1.35 33.47 2.57
CA GLY A 303 -0.61 33.37 3.82
C GLY A 303 0.75 34.04 3.74
N GLY A 304 1.17 34.63 4.85
CA GLY A 304 2.48 35.28 4.95
C GLY A 304 3.46 34.42 5.74
N PHE A 305 4.69 34.89 5.87
CA PHE A 305 5.69 34.20 6.68
C PHE A 305 6.04 35.00 7.92
N VAL A 306 6.01 34.32 9.06
CA VAL A 306 6.22 34.92 10.38
C VAL A 306 7.10 33.99 11.20
N SER A 307 8.01 34.57 11.98
CA SER A 307 8.86 33.83 12.92
C SER A 307 8.16 33.59 14.26
N GLY A 308 8.78 32.77 15.11
CA GLY A 308 8.28 32.42 16.45
C GLY A 308 7.97 33.63 17.33
N ASN A 309 8.76 34.71 17.24
CA ASN A 309 8.57 35.94 18.01
C ASN A 309 7.57 36.92 17.38
N GLY A 310 6.89 36.53 16.29
CA GLY A 310 5.92 37.35 15.58
C GLY A 310 6.54 38.36 14.61
N THR A 311 7.86 38.30 14.38
CA THR A 311 8.51 39.11 13.35
C THR A 311 8.09 38.57 12.00
N LYS A 312 7.49 39.42 11.16
CA LYS A 312 7.22 39.06 9.77
C LYS A 312 8.57 38.86 9.08
N TRP A 313 8.67 37.85 8.22
CA TRP A 313 9.87 37.61 7.41
C TRP A 313 10.31 38.87 6.68
N PHE A 314 9.36 39.71 6.29
CA PHE A 314 9.66 40.92 5.55
C PHE A 314 9.03 42.15 6.19
N ASN A 315 9.78 43.26 6.19
CA ASN A 315 9.20 44.60 6.13
C ASN A 315 8.72 44.89 4.70
N ALA A 316 8.02 43.93 4.09
CA ALA A 316 7.54 44.10 2.75
C ALA A 316 6.56 45.28 2.73
N THR A 317 6.35 45.86 1.54
CA THR A 317 5.22 46.79 1.38
C THR A 317 3.95 46.07 1.86
N SER A 318 2.99 46.81 2.44
CA SER A 318 1.76 46.23 3.00
C SER A 318 0.97 45.32 2.04
N LYS A 319 1.31 45.33 0.74
CA LYS A 319 0.77 44.47 -0.31
C LYS A 319 1.29 43.03 -0.28
N LEU A 320 2.45 42.78 0.33
CA LEU A 320 3.13 41.49 0.34
C LEU A 320 3.10 40.78 1.71
N ASP A 321 2.53 41.42 2.73
CA ASP A 321 2.42 40.88 4.09
C ASP A 321 1.77 39.48 4.16
N GLN A 322 0.91 39.18 3.18
CA GLN A 322 0.17 37.92 3.08
C GLN A 322 0.54 37.12 1.82
N ALA A 323 1.63 37.47 1.15
CA ALA A 323 2.05 36.79 -0.07
C ALA A 323 2.65 35.42 0.23
N THR A 324 1.96 34.38 -0.23
CA THR A 324 2.44 33.01 -0.19
C THR A 324 3.50 32.78 -1.26
N GLU A 325 3.28 33.37 -2.44
CA GLU A 325 4.11 33.14 -3.62
C GLU A 325 4.01 34.33 -4.56
N ILE A 326 5.09 34.64 -5.28
CA ILE A 326 5.06 35.57 -6.40
C ILE A 326 5.61 34.92 -7.67
N ARG A 327 5.00 35.26 -8.80
CA ARG A 327 5.36 34.71 -10.11
C ARG A 327 5.44 35.81 -11.15
N SER A 328 6.44 35.69 -12.03
CA SER A 328 6.64 36.62 -13.14
C SER A 328 5.56 36.42 -14.19
N LEU A 329 4.79 37.47 -14.47
CA LEU A 329 3.81 37.44 -15.56
C LEU A 329 4.49 37.29 -16.91
N LEU A 330 5.71 37.80 -17.08
CA LEU A 330 6.51 37.60 -18.30
C LEU A 330 6.83 36.12 -18.52
N TYR A 331 7.24 35.42 -17.47
CA TYR A 331 7.55 33.99 -17.49
C TYR A 331 6.30 33.15 -17.74
N THR A 332 5.22 33.40 -16.98
CA THR A 332 3.94 32.71 -17.16
C THR A 332 3.38 32.91 -18.57
N ASN A 333 3.54 34.13 -19.13
CA ASN A 333 3.14 34.43 -20.51
C ASN A 333 4.07 33.86 -21.58
N SER A 334 5.29 33.45 -21.24
CA SER A 334 6.26 32.93 -22.23
C SER A 334 6.38 31.41 -22.21
N THR A 335 5.87 30.77 -21.16
CA THR A 335 5.95 29.32 -20.96
C THR A 335 4.63 28.63 -21.26
N ARG A 336 4.70 27.32 -21.56
CA ARG A 336 3.53 26.46 -21.81
C ARG A 336 3.44 25.32 -20.81
N ASN A 337 3.91 25.57 -19.58
CA ASN A 337 4.00 24.57 -18.53
C ASN A 337 3.06 24.94 -17.39
N TYR A 338 2.65 23.91 -16.65
CA TYR A 338 2.06 24.08 -15.32
C TYR A 338 3.17 24.04 -14.28
N ARG A 339 2.98 24.77 -13.20
CA ARG A 339 3.79 24.64 -11.98
C ARG A 339 2.85 24.57 -10.80
N ALA A 340 3.14 23.70 -9.85
CA ALA A 340 2.43 23.60 -8.59
C ALA A 340 3.44 23.67 -7.46
N ASP A 341 3.23 24.57 -6.52
CA ASP A 341 4.05 24.69 -5.32
C ASP A 341 3.15 24.46 -4.09
N GLY A 342 3.61 23.63 -3.16
CA GLY A 342 2.85 23.18 -2.00
C GLY A 342 3.32 23.83 -0.71
N TRP A 343 2.38 24.27 0.11
CA TRP A 343 2.61 24.84 1.43
C TRP A 343 1.82 24.06 2.47
N MET A 344 2.42 23.82 3.63
CA MET A 344 1.78 23.05 4.70
C MET A 344 1.88 23.76 6.04
N LYS A 345 0.81 23.69 6.83
CA LYS A 345 0.80 24.03 8.25
C LYS A 345 0.14 22.91 9.03
N LEU A 346 0.84 22.37 10.03
CA LEU A 346 0.30 21.32 10.90
C LEU A 346 -0.69 21.92 11.90
N GLY A 347 -1.79 21.21 12.17
CA GLY A 347 -2.81 21.64 13.13
C GLY A 347 -2.31 21.59 14.57
N SER A 348 -1.61 20.50 14.91
CA SER A 348 -0.75 20.41 16.09
C SER A 348 0.69 20.44 15.63
N ASP A 349 1.41 21.52 15.95
CA ASP A 349 2.80 21.71 15.55
C ASP A 349 3.74 21.19 16.65
N PRO A 350 4.30 19.97 16.54
CA PRO A 350 5.28 19.47 17.51
C PRO A 350 6.61 20.24 17.45
N PHE A 351 6.85 20.97 16.36
CA PHE A 351 8.05 21.78 16.14
C PHE A 351 7.63 23.23 15.87
N PRO A 352 7.18 23.95 16.91
CA PRO A 352 6.73 25.33 16.74
C PRO A 352 7.81 26.15 16.06
N CYS A 353 7.38 27.06 15.19
CA CYS A 353 8.28 27.97 14.49
C CYS A 353 9.21 28.64 15.49
N THR A 354 10.53 28.47 15.31
CA THR A 354 11.51 29.06 16.20
C THR A 354 11.62 30.56 15.94
N ASP A 355 12.27 31.30 16.84
CA ASP A 355 12.48 32.74 16.65
C ASP A 355 13.37 33.05 15.44
N ASP A 356 14.20 32.09 15.03
CA ASP A 356 15.16 32.20 13.92
C ASP A 356 14.59 31.67 12.58
N ASP A 357 13.49 30.91 12.61
CA ASP A 357 12.83 30.36 11.42
C ASP A 357 11.63 31.20 11.00
N TYR A 358 11.33 31.23 9.71
CA TYR A 358 10.13 31.85 9.18
C TYR A 358 9.18 30.80 8.61
N CYS A 359 8.01 30.67 9.22
CA CYS A 359 7.04 29.65 8.85
C CYS A 359 5.85 30.27 8.13
N TRP A 360 5.37 29.55 7.12
CA TRP A 360 4.16 29.94 6.42
C TRP A 360 2.97 29.92 7.39
N THR A 361 2.25 31.04 7.43
CA THR A 361 1.10 31.29 8.28
C THR A 361 -0.10 31.65 7.39
N PRO A 362 -1.13 30.79 7.32
CA PRO A 362 -2.29 31.04 6.47
C PRO A 362 -3.07 32.29 6.88
N VAL A 363 -3.79 32.88 5.92
CA VAL A 363 -4.80 33.90 6.24
C VAL A 363 -5.92 33.32 7.13
N PRO A 364 -6.58 34.15 7.96
CA PRO A 364 -7.62 33.68 8.88
C PRO A 364 -8.74 32.89 8.20
N GLU A 365 -9.03 33.19 6.93
CA GLU A 365 -10.10 32.55 6.15
C GLU A 365 -9.88 31.07 5.86
N ILE A 366 -8.62 30.59 5.79
CA ILE A 366 -8.26 29.18 5.55
C ILE A 366 -7.57 28.52 6.74
N SER A 367 -7.31 29.28 7.81
CA SER A 367 -6.66 28.79 9.02
C SER A 367 -7.51 27.74 9.72
N GLN A 368 -6.89 26.61 10.05
CA GLN A 368 -7.49 25.50 10.79
C GLN A 368 -6.65 25.18 12.03
N LYS A 369 -7.31 24.81 13.14
CA LYS A 369 -6.63 24.41 14.39
C LYS A 369 -6.70 22.91 14.67
N GLU A 370 -7.71 22.23 14.13
CA GLU A 370 -8.00 20.83 14.43
C GLU A 370 -7.56 19.87 13.31
N SER A 371 -6.98 20.40 12.22
CA SER A 371 -6.52 19.64 11.08
C SER A 371 -5.28 20.26 10.47
N ASP A 372 -4.47 19.44 9.81
CA ASP A 372 -3.37 19.93 8.97
C ASP A 372 -3.94 20.63 7.73
N LEU A 373 -3.29 21.73 7.34
CA LEU A 373 -3.62 22.52 6.16
C LEU A 373 -2.54 22.30 5.11
N VAL A 374 -2.97 21.95 3.89
CA VAL A 374 -2.12 21.93 2.69
C VAL A 374 -2.73 22.86 1.66
N LEU A 375 -1.95 23.84 1.21
CA LEU A 375 -2.29 24.73 0.12
C LEU A 375 -1.40 24.41 -1.08
N MET A 376 -2.02 24.11 -2.23
CA MET A 376 -1.30 23.99 -3.49
C MET A 376 -1.61 25.19 -4.36
N VAL A 377 -0.58 25.98 -4.68
CA VAL A 377 -0.68 27.11 -5.60
C VAL A 377 -0.31 26.59 -6.99
N VAL A 378 -1.28 26.59 -7.90
CA VAL A 378 -1.07 26.11 -9.28
C VAL A 378 -0.99 27.32 -10.21
N THR A 379 0.19 27.52 -10.79
CA THR A 379 0.43 28.52 -11.83
C THR A 379 0.30 27.88 -13.19
N ILE A 380 -0.56 28.46 -14.04
CA ILE A 380 -0.85 27.99 -15.39
C ILE A 380 -0.21 28.95 -16.39
N GLY A 381 0.75 28.47 -17.19
CA GLY A 381 1.35 29.25 -18.29
C GLY A 381 0.37 29.51 -19.45
N GLN A 382 0.87 29.85 -20.64
CA GLN A 382 0.04 30.00 -21.86
C GLN A 382 -0.41 28.65 -22.44
N ILE A 383 -1.17 27.90 -21.65
CA ILE A 383 -1.76 26.63 -22.04
C ILE A 383 -3.10 26.90 -22.72
N ARG A 384 -3.37 26.13 -23.78
CA ARG A 384 -4.51 26.36 -24.66
C ARG A 384 -5.32 25.09 -24.77
N TYR A 385 -6.63 25.25 -24.67
CA TYR A 385 -7.61 24.17 -24.75
C TYR A 385 -8.40 24.28 -26.06
N GLN A 386 -8.89 23.15 -26.55
CA GLN A 386 -9.71 23.09 -27.77
C GLN A 386 -11.12 23.66 -27.58
N GLN A 387 -11.64 23.53 -26.36
CA GLN A 387 -12.98 23.93 -25.96
C GLN A 387 -12.87 24.69 -24.64
N PRO A 388 -13.89 25.49 -24.27
CA PRO A 388 -13.99 26.04 -22.93
C PRO A 388 -13.88 24.92 -21.88
N VAL A 389 -13.18 25.20 -20.78
CA VAL A 389 -13.03 24.26 -19.65
C VAL A 389 -13.76 24.85 -18.45
N GLU A 390 -14.78 24.14 -17.96
CA GLU A 390 -15.61 24.56 -16.83
C GLU A 390 -15.05 24.15 -15.46
N ASP A 391 -13.92 23.43 -15.46
CA ASP A 391 -13.18 23.07 -14.25
C ASP A 391 -12.77 24.33 -13.46
N PRO A 392 -13.04 24.42 -12.14
CA PRO A 392 -12.77 25.61 -11.34
C PRO A 392 -11.28 25.96 -11.18
N LEU A 393 -10.37 24.99 -11.33
CA LEU A 393 -8.92 25.23 -11.21
C LEU A 393 -8.34 25.71 -12.55
N PHE A 394 -8.77 25.12 -13.66
CA PHE A 394 -8.23 25.47 -14.99
C PHE A 394 -8.99 26.60 -15.69
N ALA A 395 -10.31 26.72 -15.44
CA ALA A 395 -11.22 27.83 -15.75
C ALA A 395 -10.95 28.56 -17.09
N ALA A 396 -10.85 27.81 -18.19
CA ALA A 396 -10.42 28.34 -19.48
C ALA A 396 -11.59 28.79 -20.36
N HIS A 397 -12.20 29.94 -20.04
CA HIS A 397 -13.39 30.45 -20.76
C HIS A 397 -13.07 31.49 -21.85
N THR A 398 -11.84 32.00 -21.91
CA THR A 398 -11.47 33.08 -22.85
C THR A 398 -11.10 32.53 -24.23
N VAL A 399 -11.85 32.97 -25.25
CA VAL A 399 -11.65 32.55 -26.64
C VAL A 399 -10.49 33.31 -27.29
N TYR A 400 -9.49 32.58 -27.79
CA TYR A 400 -8.37 33.17 -28.54
C TYR A 400 -8.54 32.96 -30.06
N ASN A 401 -8.97 34.01 -30.76
CA ASN A 401 -9.12 34.00 -32.22
C ASN A 401 -7.79 34.26 -32.92
N PHE A 402 -7.49 33.47 -33.95
CA PHE A 402 -6.28 33.67 -34.73
C PHE A 402 -6.51 33.53 -36.22
N THR A 403 -6.05 34.54 -36.94
CA THR A 403 -6.15 34.63 -38.39
C THR A 403 -4.89 34.09 -39.05
N THR A 404 -4.93 32.83 -39.45
CA THR A 404 -4.18 32.39 -40.65
C THR A 404 -5.17 32.36 -41.81
N GLY A 405 -4.82 33.03 -42.91
CA GLY A 405 -5.72 33.24 -44.06
C GLY A 405 -6.57 32.02 -44.41
N LYS A 406 -7.89 32.23 -44.43
CA LYS A 406 -8.95 31.29 -44.86
C LYS A 406 -8.87 29.90 -44.21
N ASN A 407 -9.07 29.86 -42.89
CA ASN A 407 -9.89 28.87 -42.17
C ASN A 407 -10.06 29.37 -40.73
N THR A 408 -11.30 29.60 -40.30
CA THR A 408 -11.62 29.95 -38.92
C THR A 408 -11.25 28.79 -38.00
N SER A 409 -10.15 28.98 -37.25
CA SER A 409 -9.67 28.09 -36.20
C SER A 409 -9.10 28.98 -35.08
N PHE A 410 -9.47 28.71 -33.82
CA PHE A 410 -8.89 29.33 -32.62
C PHE A 410 -7.42 28.88 -32.49
N LYS A 411 -6.44 29.75 -32.19
CA LYS A 411 -5.02 29.36 -32.41
C LYS A 411 -3.98 30.19 -31.66
N ARG A 412 -2.82 29.60 -31.38
CA ARG A 412 -1.66 29.83 -32.28
C ARG A 412 -0.70 28.63 -32.28
N GLU A 413 -1.07 27.67 -33.11
CA GLU A 413 -0.42 26.41 -33.52
C GLU A 413 1.12 26.39 -33.58
N GLN A 414 1.71 25.27 -33.16
CA GLN A 414 2.07 24.19 -34.09
C GLN A 414 2.20 22.86 -33.33
N LYS A 415 1.67 21.79 -33.94
CA LYS A 415 1.71 20.35 -33.56
C LYS A 415 2.29 20.05 -32.17
N LEU A 416 1.43 19.89 -31.17
CA LEU A 416 1.70 19.07 -29.99
C LEU A 416 0.35 18.67 -29.38
N THR A 417 0.27 17.42 -28.92
CA THR A 417 -0.91 16.71 -28.37
C THR A 417 -1.83 17.62 -27.54
N ILE A 418 -3.10 17.75 -27.93
CA ILE A 418 -4.03 18.74 -27.35
C ILE A 418 -4.92 18.05 -26.31
N ALA A 419 -4.89 18.53 -25.06
CA ALA A 419 -5.67 17.99 -23.96
C ALA A 419 -7.13 18.49 -24.01
N THR A 420 -8.07 17.58 -24.24
CA THR A 420 -9.45 17.73 -23.75
C THR A 420 -9.43 17.46 -22.25
N VAL A 421 -9.83 18.44 -21.45
CA VAL A 421 -9.85 18.35 -19.99
C VAL A 421 -11.30 18.19 -19.52
N SER A 422 -11.53 17.34 -18.53
CA SER A 422 -12.86 17.12 -17.95
C SER A 422 -13.27 18.31 -17.06
N ASP A 423 -14.57 18.56 -16.94
CA ASP A 423 -15.12 19.58 -16.02
C ASP A 423 -14.79 19.31 -14.54
N ASP A 424 -14.40 18.06 -14.21
CA ASP A 424 -14.00 17.63 -12.87
C ASP A 424 -12.50 17.26 -12.80
N GLN A 425 -11.66 17.82 -13.68
CA GLN A 425 -10.22 17.50 -13.71
C GLN A 425 -9.53 17.74 -12.38
N TRP A 426 -9.83 18.81 -11.65
CA TRP A 426 -9.26 19.10 -10.34
C TRP A 426 -9.51 17.96 -9.34
N LYS A 427 -10.67 17.28 -9.42
CA LYS A 427 -10.98 16.11 -8.59
C LYS A 427 -10.07 14.94 -8.97
N ILE A 428 -9.88 14.72 -10.28
CA ILE A 428 -8.98 13.67 -10.79
C ILE A 428 -7.55 13.92 -10.30
N GLU A 429 -7.06 15.16 -10.37
CA GLU A 429 -5.74 15.52 -9.87
C GLU A 429 -5.64 15.33 -8.35
N ALA A 430 -6.64 15.76 -7.58
CA ALA A 430 -6.66 15.57 -6.13
C ALA A 430 -6.65 14.08 -5.73
N ILE A 431 -7.44 13.24 -6.39
CA ILE A 431 -7.47 11.78 -6.17
C ILE A 431 -6.15 11.13 -6.59
N SER A 432 -5.54 11.60 -7.68
CA SER A 432 -4.22 11.15 -8.14
C SER A 432 -3.14 11.47 -7.10
N GLN A 433 -3.13 12.69 -6.57
CA GLN A 433 -2.20 13.09 -5.50
C GLN A 433 -2.42 12.26 -4.22
N ASP A 434 -3.66 12.02 -3.82
CA ASP A 434 -3.94 11.16 -2.66
C ASP A 434 -3.43 9.72 -2.87
N SER A 435 -3.60 9.18 -4.09
CA SER A 435 -3.07 7.87 -4.47
C SER A 435 -1.54 7.80 -4.37
N LYS A 436 -0.84 8.87 -4.76
CA LYS A 436 0.62 8.99 -4.59
C LYS A 436 1.00 8.96 -3.12
N VAL A 437 0.31 9.69 -2.26
CA VAL A 437 0.59 9.69 -0.82
C VAL A 437 0.43 8.29 -0.22
N TRP A 438 -0.62 7.56 -0.57
CA TRP A 438 -0.78 6.18 -0.09
C TRP A 438 0.31 5.24 -0.60
N ALA A 439 0.70 5.35 -1.87
CA ALA A 439 1.82 4.58 -2.42
C ALA A 439 3.12 4.87 -1.65
N VAL A 440 3.44 6.15 -1.41
CA VAL A 440 4.61 6.57 -0.64
C VAL A 440 4.55 6.03 0.79
N LEU A 441 3.40 6.08 1.46
CA LEU A 441 3.24 5.52 2.81
C LEU A 441 3.51 4.02 2.86
N GLN A 442 3.00 3.24 1.89
CA GLN A 442 3.30 1.80 1.82
C GLN A 442 4.80 1.54 1.61
N ILE A 443 5.44 2.33 0.75
CA ILE A 443 6.87 2.23 0.47
C ILE A 443 7.69 2.58 1.72
N LEU A 444 7.37 3.68 2.41
CA LEU A 444 8.10 4.12 3.61
C LEU A 444 8.01 3.11 4.76
N LEU A 445 6.84 2.49 4.96
CA LEU A 445 6.67 1.45 5.98
C LEU A 445 7.49 0.20 5.65
N ALA A 446 7.56 -0.18 4.36
CA ALA A 446 8.42 -1.27 3.91
C ALA A 446 9.91 -0.93 3.99
N ASP A 447 10.28 0.31 3.64
CA ASP A 447 11.65 0.81 3.77
C ASP A 447 12.11 0.84 5.21
N TYR A 448 11.23 1.13 6.18
CA TYR A 448 11.55 1.02 7.60
C TYR A 448 11.97 -0.41 7.98
N ALA A 449 11.19 -1.43 7.58
CA ALA A 449 11.45 -2.83 7.93
C ALA A 449 12.67 -3.42 7.17
N ILE A 450 12.83 -3.07 5.89
CA ILE A 450 13.98 -3.50 5.08
C ILE A 450 15.24 -2.71 5.43
N GLY A 451 15.09 -1.43 5.78
CA GLY A 451 16.16 -0.50 6.03
C GLY A 451 16.69 0.20 4.78
N ALA A 452 16.84 1.51 4.88
CA ALA A 452 17.44 2.40 3.88
C ALA A 452 18.77 1.92 3.29
N GLN A 453 19.61 1.27 4.11
CA GLN A 453 20.93 0.79 3.67
C GLN A 453 20.85 -0.33 2.63
N ALA A 454 19.68 -0.96 2.48
CA ALA A 454 19.45 -1.94 1.44
C ALA A 454 19.50 -1.32 0.03
N THR A 455 19.16 -0.04 -0.11
CA THR A 455 19.15 0.71 -1.37
C THR A 455 20.27 1.76 -1.44
N GLU A 456 20.63 2.36 -0.31
CA GLU A 456 21.59 3.47 -0.20
C GLU A 456 22.75 3.10 0.75
N PRO A 457 23.95 2.77 0.23
CA PRO A 457 25.06 2.29 1.06
C PRO A 457 25.49 3.22 2.21
N HIS A 458 25.28 4.54 2.07
CA HIS A 458 25.65 5.55 3.05
C HIS A 458 24.53 5.90 4.04
N ALA A 459 23.39 5.22 3.98
CA ALA A 459 22.25 5.55 4.83
C ALA A 459 22.47 5.32 6.33
N TYR A 460 23.56 4.65 6.73
CA TYR A 460 23.93 4.53 8.14
C TYR A 460 24.21 5.87 8.82
N GLU A 461 24.54 6.91 8.06
CA GLU A 461 24.87 8.25 8.58
C GLU A 461 23.63 8.95 9.13
N TYR A 462 22.45 8.69 8.56
CA TYR A 462 21.19 9.34 8.93
C TYR A 462 20.05 8.39 9.28
N VAL A 463 20.29 7.09 9.49
CA VAL A 463 19.29 6.12 10.00
C VAL A 463 19.47 5.89 11.50
N ASP A 464 18.38 6.02 12.25
CA ASP A 464 18.29 5.66 13.66
C ASP A 464 17.98 4.17 13.75
N LYS A 465 18.90 3.42 14.37
CA LYS A 465 18.67 2.01 14.66
C LYS A 465 17.64 1.86 15.79
N PRO A 466 16.85 0.77 15.77
CA PRO A 466 15.94 0.42 16.87
C PRO A 466 16.65 0.43 18.22
N ALA A 467 16.25 1.34 19.11
CA ALA A 467 16.85 1.52 20.42
C ALA A 467 16.11 0.73 21.51
N THR A 468 14.80 0.56 21.35
CA THR A 468 13.94 -0.14 22.31
C THR A 468 13.61 -1.56 21.87
N ALA A 469 13.24 -2.42 22.83
CA ALA A 469 12.78 -3.78 22.53
C ALA A 469 11.52 -3.79 21.63
N ALA A 470 10.65 -2.77 21.76
CA ALA A 470 9.47 -2.62 20.93
C ALA A 470 9.84 -2.29 19.48
N GLU A 471 10.76 -1.35 19.26
CA GLU A 471 11.24 -1.00 17.92
C GLU A 471 11.97 -2.19 17.26
N GLN A 472 12.77 -2.93 18.02
CA GLN A 472 13.43 -4.15 17.53
C GLN A 472 12.40 -5.20 17.13
N SER A 473 11.34 -5.39 17.93
CA SER A 473 10.25 -6.30 17.57
C SER A 473 9.49 -5.83 16.33
N LEU A 474 9.33 -4.51 16.15
CA LEU A 474 8.62 -3.92 15.01
C LEU A 474 9.37 -4.17 13.69
N CYS A 475 10.70 -4.19 13.71
CA CYS A 475 11.53 -4.52 12.54
C CYS A 475 11.20 -5.89 11.93
N HIS A 476 10.84 -6.84 12.77
CA HIS A 476 10.50 -8.20 12.36
C HIS A 476 8.98 -8.43 12.32
N ALA A 477 8.18 -7.36 12.29
CA ALA A 477 6.72 -7.47 12.28
C ALA A 477 6.11 -7.29 10.89
N MET A 478 6.87 -6.84 9.89
CA MET A 478 6.32 -6.60 8.56
C MET A 478 6.28 -7.87 7.72
N ARG A 479 5.15 -8.11 7.07
CA ARG A 479 4.95 -9.13 6.05
C ARG A 479 4.91 -8.49 4.68
N MET A 480 5.56 -9.13 3.73
CA MET A 480 5.54 -8.75 2.33
C MET A 480 5.23 -9.96 1.48
N LYS A 481 4.77 -9.72 0.25
CA LYS A 481 4.49 -10.80 -0.68
C LYS A 481 5.75 -11.27 -1.37
N LYS A 482 5.77 -12.56 -1.70
CA LYS A 482 6.88 -13.22 -2.40
C LYS A 482 6.32 -14.20 -3.44
N SER A 483 6.84 -14.11 -4.65
CA SER A 483 6.35 -14.84 -5.82
C SER A 483 7.08 -16.17 -6.08
N GLY A 484 8.22 -16.40 -5.43
CA GLY A 484 8.98 -17.65 -5.54
C GLY A 484 10.20 -17.73 -4.62
N GLY A 485 10.94 -18.84 -4.72
CA GLY A 485 12.16 -19.11 -3.93
C GLY A 485 11.93 -19.65 -2.52
N PHE A 486 10.70 -19.53 -2.03
CA PHE A 486 10.30 -19.91 -0.67
C PHE A 486 8.96 -20.63 -0.68
N ALA A 487 8.68 -21.36 0.41
CA ALA A 487 7.43 -22.07 0.61
C ALA A 487 7.06 -22.22 2.10
#